data_AF-A0A7K7DNU6-F1
#
_entry.id   AF-A0A7K7DNU6-F1
#
_cell.length_a   1.000
_cell.length_b   1.000
_cell.length_c   1.000
_cell.angle_alpha   90.00
_cell.angle_beta   90.00
_cell.angle_gamma   90.00
#
_symmetry.space_group_name_H-M   'P 1'
#
loop_
_entity.id
_entity.type
_entity.pdbx_description
1 polymer ?
#
loop_
_entity_poly.entity_id
_entity_poly.type
_entity_poly.pdbx_seq_one_letter_code
_entity_poly.pdbx_strand_id
1 'polypeptide(L)'
;MQELIASVDHITFDLELAVEQQLGAQPLPFPGMDKSGAAVCEFFLKAACGKGKLFLCMCPFRHISGEKTVVCKHWLRGLCKKGDQCEFLHEYDMTKMPECYFYSKFG
;
A
#
# COMPACT_ATOMS: atom_id res chain seq x y z
N MET A 1 25.37 19.09 -2.93
CA MET A 1 25.96 20.33 -2.36
C MET A 1 25.12 20.86 -1.21
N GLN A 2 23.80 21.00 -1.37
CA GLN A 2 22.90 21.41 -0.27
C GLN A 2 22.97 20.45 0.92
N GLU A 3 23.06 19.13 0.69
CA GLU A 3 23.25 18.13 1.74
C GLU A 3 24.53 18.33 2.57
N LEU A 4 25.58 18.96 2.03
CA LEU A 4 26.82 19.24 2.77
C LEU A 4 26.77 20.60 3.50
N ILE A 5 25.99 21.55 2.98
CA ILE A 5 25.89 22.91 3.51
C ILE A 5 24.80 23.00 4.58
N ALA A 6 23.70 22.27 4.38
CA ALA A 6 22.50 22.30 5.20
C ALA A 6 21.92 20.87 5.31
N SER A 7 22.73 19.93 5.82
CA SER A 7 22.23 18.59 6.19
C SER A 7 21.17 18.75 7.29
N VAL A 8 20.04 18.09 7.08
CA VAL A 8 18.95 18.01 8.06
C VAL A 8 18.83 16.61 8.67
N ASP A 9 19.79 15.72 8.40
CA ASP A 9 19.69 14.30 8.78
C ASP A 9 19.73 14.07 10.30
N HIS A 10 20.23 15.06 11.05
CA HIS A 10 20.29 15.05 12.51
C HIS A 10 19.05 15.69 13.17
N ILE A 11 18.12 16.21 12.36
CA ILE A 11 16.90 16.87 12.81
C ILE A 11 15.75 15.89 12.61
N THR A 12 15.02 15.60 13.68
CA THR A 12 13.75 14.88 13.60
C THR A 12 12.62 15.87 13.40
N PHE A 13 11.90 15.76 12.29
CA PHE A 13 10.78 16.67 12.03
C PHE A 13 9.51 16.17 12.71
N ASP A 14 8.66 17.11 13.14
CA ASP A 14 7.31 16.78 13.64
C ASP A 14 6.50 15.97 12.61
N LEU A 15 6.75 16.20 11.32
CA LEU A 15 6.15 15.44 10.23
C LEU A 15 6.55 13.96 10.25
N GLU A 16 7.83 13.65 10.49
CA GLU A 16 8.32 12.27 10.55
C GLU A 16 7.62 11.53 11.69
N LEU A 17 7.60 12.14 12.87
CA LEU A 17 6.91 11.60 14.04
C LEU A 17 5.41 11.40 13.78
N ALA A 18 4.74 12.38 13.17
CA ALA A 18 3.31 12.31 12.90
C ALA A 18 2.96 11.22 11.86
N VAL A 19 3.80 11.02 10.84
CA VAL A 19 3.62 9.96 9.83
C VAL A 19 3.85 8.58 10.45
N GLU A 20 4.95 8.38 11.16
CA GLU A 20 5.29 7.10 11.81
C GLU A 20 4.23 6.69 12.84
N GLN A 21 3.73 7.63 13.64
CA GLN A 21 2.71 7.38 14.65
C GLN A 21 1.28 7.42 14.10
N GLN A 22 1.10 7.70 12.81
CA GLN A 22 -0.20 7.85 12.15
C GLN A 22 -1.15 8.82 12.89
N LEU A 23 -0.59 9.93 13.40
CA LEU A 23 -1.33 10.93 14.15
C LEU A 23 -2.36 11.62 13.25
N GLY A 24 -3.54 11.90 13.81
CA GLY A 24 -4.62 12.57 13.08
C GLY A 24 -5.34 11.72 12.02
N ALA A 25 -4.93 10.47 11.80
CA ALA A 25 -5.56 9.59 10.83
C ALA A 25 -6.95 9.12 11.30
N GLN A 26 -8.01 9.69 10.72
CA GLN A 26 -9.39 9.27 10.98
C GLN A 26 -9.71 7.94 10.27
N PRO A 27 -10.62 7.11 10.82
CA PRO A 27 -11.13 5.94 10.11
C PRO A 27 -11.79 6.33 8.78
N LEU A 28 -11.75 5.42 7.81
CA LEU A 28 -12.46 5.60 6.55
C LEU A 28 -13.98 5.70 6.79
N PRO A 29 -14.69 6.55 6.04
CA PRO A 29 -16.13 6.74 6.26
C PRO A 29 -16.98 5.55 5.82
N PHE A 30 -16.51 4.78 4.83
CA PHE A 30 -17.26 3.65 4.27
C PHE A 30 -16.39 2.37 4.22
N PRO A 31 -16.97 1.19 4.49
CA PRO A 31 -16.27 -0.07 4.32
C PRO A 31 -15.94 -0.39 2.86
N GLY A 32 -14.84 -1.10 2.63
CA GLY A 32 -14.49 -1.60 1.29
C GLY A 32 -13.95 -0.56 0.32
N MET A 33 -13.65 0.66 0.79
CA MET A 33 -12.95 1.67 0.00
C MET A 33 -11.58 1.15 -0.42
N ASP A 34 -11.19 1.44 -1.66
CA ASP A 34 -9.83 1.18 -2.10
C ASP A 34 -8.86 2.12 -1.35
N LYS A 35 -7.67 1.59 -1.07
CA LYS A 35 -6.58 2.32 -0.39
C LYS A 35 -5.35 2.34 -1.28
N SER A 36 -5.57 2.35 -2.59
CA SER A 36 -4.48 2.37 -3.57
C SER A 36 -3.77 3.72 -3.47
N GLY A 37 -2.47 3.70 -3.21
CA GLY A 37 -1.69 4.93 -2.98
C GLY A 37 -1.61 5.39 -1.52
N ALA A 38 -2.33 4.75 -0.59
CA ALA A 38 -2.12 4.97 0.84
C ALA A 38 -0.84 4.27 1.32
N ALA A 39 -0.19 4.84 2.33
CA ALA A 39 0.98 4.21 2.96
C ALA A 39 0.62 2.84 3.56
N VAL A 40 1.62 1.99 3.70
CA VAL A 40 1.48 0.69 4.37
C VAL A 40 1.33 0.92 5.87
N CYS A 41 0.35 0.27 6.48
CA CYS A 41 0.14 0.41 7.92
C CYS A 41 1.22 -0.35 8.70
N GLU A 42 2.17 0.37 9.31
CA GLU A 42 3.18 -0.24 10.17
C GLU A 42 2.58 -0.97 11.39
N PHE A 43 1.53 -0.40 11.99
CA PHE A 43 0.84 -1.05 13.10
C PHE A 43 0.20 -2.37 12.69
N PHE A 44 -0.24 -2.52 11.43
CA PHE A 44 -0.75 -3.80 10.94
C PHE A 44 0.37 -4.83 10.80
N LEU A 45 1.52 -4.41 10.26
CA LEU A 45 2.71 -5.26 10.15
C LEU A 45 3.21 -5.75 11.53
N LYS A 46 3.12 -4.88 12.55
CA LYS A 46 3.41 -5.18 13.97
C LYS A 46 2.23 -5.85 14.72
N ALA A 47 1.15 -6.22 14.03
CA ALA A 47 -0.07 -6.84 14.58
C ALA A 47 -0.85 -6.02 15.65
N ALA A 48 -0.58 -4.72 15.75
CA ALA A 48 -1.13 -3.77 16.72
C ALA A 48 -2.23 -2.83 16.15
N CYS A 49 -2.56 -2.92 14.86
CA CYS A 49 -3.60 -2.07 14.27
C CYS A 49 -4.99 -2.40 14.84
N GLY A 50 -5.53 -1.50 15.68
CA GLY A 50 -6.88 -1.59 16.24
C GLY A 50 -8.01 -1.25 15.26
N LYS A 51 -7.68 -0.60 14.12
CA LYS A 51 -8.64 -0.17 13.08
C LYS A 51 -8.96 -1.28 12.05
N GLY A 52 -8.56 -2.53 12.34
CA GLY A 52 -9.15 -3.72 11.72
C GLY A 52 -8.26 -4.96 11.64
N LYS A 53 -8.81 -6.11 12.09
CA LYS A 53 -8.42 -7.50 11.74
C LYS A 53 -9.56 -8.29 11.06
N LEU A 54 -10.70 -7.65 10.80
CA LEU A 54 -11.95 -8.26 10.29
C LEU A 54 -12.34 -7.67 8.92
N PHE A 55 -13.33 -8.28 8.26
CA PHE A 55 -13.87 -7.93 6.93
C PHE A 55 -14.28 -6.44 6.75
N LEU A 56 -14.38 -5.67 7.83
CA LEU A 56 -14.68 -4.23 7.85
C LEU A 56 -13.44 -3.43 8.28
N CYS A 57 -12.30 -3.63 7.61
CA CYS A 57 -11.09 -2.85 7.88
C CYS A 57 -11.30 -1.40 7.44
N MET A 58 -11.51 -0.51 8.42
CA MET A 58 -11.69 0.94 8.23
C MET A 58 -10.39 1.73 8.45
N CYS A 59 -9.25 1.04 8.52
CA CYS A 59 -7.94 1.67 8.55
C CYS A 59 -7.71 2.43 7.24
N PRO A 60 -7.38 3.74 7.25
CA PRO A 60 -7.10 4.52 6.03
C PRO A 60 -5.82 4.08 5.32
N PHE A 61 -4.95 3.31 5.99
CA PHE A 61 -3.71 2.79 5.45
C PHE A 61 -3.88 1.39 4.86
N ARG A 62 -2.96 1.05 3.96
CA ARG A 62 -2.96 -0.23 3.25
C ARG A 62 -2.48 -1.36 4.16
N HIS A 63 -3.23 -2.45 4.21
CA HIS A 63 -2.87 -3.69 4.90
C HIS A 63 -2.40 -4.71 3.87
N ILE A 64 -1.22 -5.28 4.09
CA ILE A 64 -0.64 -6.30 3.21
C ILE A 64 -0.80 -7.65 3.88
N SER A 65 -1.78 -8.43 3.42
CA SER A 65 -1.98 -9.81 3.87
C SER A 65 -1.56 -10.78 2.78
N GLY A 66 -0.76 -11.78 3.17
CA GLY A 66 -0.33 -12.88 2.30
C GLY A 66 0.68 -12.49 1.22
N GLU A 67 1.40 -13.50 0.75
CA GLU A 67 2.32 -13.40 -0.38
C GLU A 67 1.53 -13.44 -1.70
N LYS A 68 1.72 -12.42 -2.53
CA LYS A 68 1.08 -12.30 -3.85
C LYS A 68 2.15 -12.38 -4.91
N THR A 69 1.93 -13.23 -5.92
CA THR A 69 2.98 -13.64 -6.85
C THR A 69 2.96 -12.89 -8.17
N VAL A 70 1.78 -12.50 -8.67
CA VAL A 70 1.61 -11.88 -9.99
C VAL A 70 0.99 -10.49 -9.87
N VAL A 71 1.50 -9.53 -10.62
CA VAL A 71 1.01 -8.13 -10.64
C VAL A 71 -0.43 -8.04 -11.15
N CYS A 72 -1.24 -7.24 -10.46
CA CYS A 72 -2.63 -6.98 -10.81
C CYS A 72 -2.74 -6.09 -12.04
N LYS A 73 -3.20 -6.65 -13.16
CA LYS A 73 -3.44 -5.89 -14.40
C LYS A 73 -4.41 -4.70 -14.26
N HIS A 74 -5.34 -4.76 -13.30
CA HIS A 74 -6.32 -3.68 -13.07
C HIS A 74 -5.75 -2.54 -12.23
N TRP A 75 -4.86 -2.86 -11.28
CA TRP A 75 -4.18 -1.88 -10.45
C TRP A 75 -3.23 -1.01 -11.29
N LEU A 76 -2.54 -1.59 -12.27
CA LEU A 76 -1.71 -0.84 -13.22
C LEU A 76 -2.44 0.28 -13.96
N ARG A 77 -3.78 0.22 -14.02
CA ARG A 77 -4.65 1.23 -14.64
C ARG A 77 -5.43 2.08 -13.63
N GLY A 78 -5.22 1.86 -12.33
CA GLY A 78 -5.99 2.52 -11.28
C GLY A 78 -7.45 2.09 -11.17
N LEU A 79 -7.81 0.88 -11.66
CA LEU A 79 -9.21 0.41 -11.73
C LEU A 79 -9.50 -0.77 -10.81
N CYS A 80 -8.60 -1.10 -9.89
CA CYS A 80 -8.79 -2.24 -8.98
C CYS A 80 -9.79 -1.91 -7.87
N LYS A 81 -10.95 -2.58 -7.89
CA LYS A 81 -12.00 -2.45 -6.87
C LYS A 81 -11.80 -3.34 -5.64
N LYS A 82 -10.92 -4.35 -5.73
CA LYS A 82 -10.67 -5.29 -4.62
C LYS A 82 -9.76 -4.71 -3.53
N GLY A 83 -9.08 -3.58 -3.80
CA GLY A 83 -8.21 -2.91 -2.83
C GLY A 83 -7.20 -3.88 -2.18
N ASP A 84 -7.12 -3.84 -0.85
CA ASP A 84 -6.24 -4.70 -0.04
C ASP A 84 -6.58 -6.20 -0.13
N GLN A 85 -7.83 -6.53 -0.48
CA GLN A 85 -8.31 -7.91 -0.62
C GLN A 85 -8.07 -8.47 -2.02
N CYS A 86 -7.37 -7.73 -2.89
CA CYS A 86 -6.98 -8.24 -4.19
C CYS A 86 -6.02 -9.42 -4.06
N GLU A 87 -6.30 -10.51 -4.76
CA GLU A 87 -5.44 -11.70 -4.80
C GLU A 87 -4.13 -11.48 -5.58
N PHE A 88 -4.06 -10.37 -6.33
CA PHE A 88 -2.93 -10.00 -7.18
C PHE A 88 -2.10 -8.86 -6.57
N LEU A 89 -0.81 -8.85 -6.87
CA LEU A 89 0.15 -7.92 -6.32
C LEU A 89 -0.11 -6.48 -6.81
N HIS A 90 -0.17 -5.53 -5.88
CA HIS A 90 -0.25 -4.09 -6.14
C HIS A 90 1.13 -3.46 -5.93
N GLU A 91 2.10 -3.94 -6.69
CA GLU A 91 3.50 -3.51 -6.69
C GLU A 91 3.98 -3.45 -8.14
N TYR A 92 4.82 -2.47 -8.45
CA TYR A 92 5.37 -2.32 -9.78
C TYR A 92 6.64 -3.16 -9.93
N ASP A 93 6.45 -4.45 -10.16
CA ASP A 93 7.53 -5.42 -10.40
C ASP A 93 7.38 -6.05 -11.79
N MET A 94 8.25 -5.64 -12.72
CA MET A 94 8.22 -6.11 -14.11
C MET A 94 8.56 -7.61 -14.24
N THR A 95 9.22 -8.20 -13.24
CA THR A 95 9.56 -9.63 -13.23
C THR A 95 8.38 -10.52 -12.86
N LYS A 96 7.34 -9.94 -12.23
CA LYS A 96 6.11 -10.61 -11.78
C LYS A 96 4.90 -10.26 -12.65
N MET A 97 5.12 -9.73 -13.84
CA MET A 97 4.05 -9.38 -14.78
C MET A 97 3.39 -10.66 -15.33
N PRO A 98 2.06 -10.72 -15.50
CA PRO A 98 1.41 -11.87 -16.15
C PRO A 98 1.90 -12.05 -17.58
N GLU A 99 1.88 -13.29 -18.05
CA GLU A 99 2.23 -13.63 -19.42
C GLU A 99 1.32 -12.94 -20.45
N CYS A 100 1.89 -12.61 -21.60
CA CYS A 100 1.13 -12.06 -22.72
C CYS A 100 0.24 -13.16 -23.32
N TYR A 101 -1.07 -13.00 -23.19
CA TYR A 101 -2.06 -13.90 -23.78
C TYR A 101 -1.88 -14.06 -25.30
N PHE A 102 -1.57 -12.97 -26.02
CA PHE A 102 -1.45 -13.01 -27.47
C PHE A 102 -0.26 -13.86 -27.92
N TYR A 103 0.89 -13.68 -27.29
CA TYR A 103 2.09 -14.47 -27.60
C TYR A 103 1.89 -15.96 -27.27
N SER A 104 1.29 -16.26 -26.11
CA SER A 104 1.02 -17.64 -25.68
C SER A 104 0.06 -18.39 -26.64
N LYS A 105 -0.92 -17.68 -27.22
CA LYS A 105 -1.97 -18.30 -28.04
C LYS A 105 -1.74 -18.22 -29.55
N PHE A 106 -1.12 -17.16 -30.05
CA PHE A 106 -1.06 -16.85 -31.48
C PHE A 106 0.36 -16.80 -32.06
N GLY A 107 1.41 -16.85 -31.23
CA GLY A 107 2.80 -16.68 -31.66
C GLY A 107 3.15 -15.22 -31.92
#